data_AF-A0A8S3EYN8-F1
#
_entry.id   AF-A0A8S3EYN8-F1
#
_cell.length_a   1.000
_cell.length_b   1.000
_cell.length_c   1.000
_cell.angle_alpha   90.00
_cell.angle_beta   90.00
_cell.angle_gamma   90.00
#
_symmetry.space_group_name_H-M   'P 1'
#
loop_
_entity.id
_entity.type
_entity.pdbx_description
1 polymer ?
#
loop_
_entity_poly.entity_id
_entity_poly.type
_entity_poly.pdbx_seq_one_letter_code
_entity_poly.pdbx_strand_id
1 'polypeptide(L)'
;MNVIGSTIDYGPFGFVETKLQGYVPNHSDDESRYAFDQQPTIAAWNLAKLRLALNSLIDLPKPITEQYEFWLHFNRTYDKLMRKKLGLTYYMQSDKWLYEEIIRLLDLYHIDYTRFWRQLADDIIPIEIQKQHWYSVYKQRLASEGSYAKKIRRERMNRINPKYILRNYMAHVAIGKAQKGDFNELDRLLHLLRHPYDEQPDMNDYAQVSPEWAKKIIISCSS
;
A
#
# COMPACT_ATOMS: atom_id res chain seq x y z
N MET A 1 15.39 -0.14 -11.14
CA MET A 1 14.68 1.12 -11.48
C MET A 1 14.44 1.14 -12.97
N ASN A 2 13.21 1.38 -13.43
CA ASN A 2 12.89 1.51 -14.85
C ASN A 2 12.87 3.00 -15.24
N VAL A 3 13.45 3.36 -16.39
CA VAL A 3 13.55 4.75 -16.88
C VAL A 3 12.18 5.39 -17.11
N ILE A 4 11.15 4.60 -17.42
CA ILE A 4 9.77 5.10 -17.61
C ILE A 4 8.96 5.18 -16.31
N GLY A 5 9.55 4.83 -15.16
CA GLY A 5 8.89 4.92 -13.85
C GLY A 5 7.94 3.76 -13.50
N SER A 6 7.90 2.69 -14.29
CA SER A 6 7.12 1.48 -13.97
C SER A 6 7.84 0.57 -12.96
N THR A 7 7.07 -0.15 -12.14
CA THR A 7 7.59 -1.25 -11.32
C THR A 7 8.21 -2.33 -12.23
N ILE A 8 9.34 -2.91 -11.82
CA ILE A 8 10.10 -3.90 -12.59
C ILE A 8 10.79 -4.86 -11.62
N ASP A 9 11.17 -6.03 -12.13
CA ASP A 9 12.04 -7.00 -11.46
C ASP A 9 11.42 -7.56 -10.16
N TYR A 10 10.33 -8.30 -10.35
CA TYR A 10 9.58 -8.93 -9.25
C TYR A 10 10.35 -10.14 -8.70
N GLY A 11 11.26 -9.89 -7.74
CA GLY A 11 11.93 -10.91 -6.94
C GLY A 11 11.28 -11.07 -5.56
N PRO A 12 11.96 -10.73 -4.45
CA PRO A 12 11.41 -10.84 -3.10
C PRO A 12 10.52 -9.64 -2.75
N PHE A 13 9.42 -9.48 -3.46
CA PHE A 13 8.40 -8.48 -3.15
C PHE A 13 7.43 -9.02 -2.09
N GLY A 14 6.72 -8.10 -1.43
CA GLY A 14 5.62 -8.44 -0.54
C GLY A 14 4.67 -7.27 -0.39
N PHE A 15 3.37 -7.56 -0.36
CA PHE A 15 2.37 -6.57 0.00
C PHE A 15 2.29 -6.47 1.53
N VAL A 16 2.25 -5.25 2.06
CA VAL A 16 2.14 -5.01 3.50
C VAL A 16 0.81 -5.56 4.04
N GLU A 17 0.89 -6.17 5.22
CA GLU A 17 -0.28 -6.67 5.97
C GLU A 17 -0.42 -5.87 7.27
N THR A 18 0.21 -6.33 8.37
CA THR A 18 0.05 -5.74 9.71
C THR A 18 1.29 -5.03 10.25
N LYS A 19 2.46 -5.24 9.63
CA LYS A 19 3.70 -4.51 9.90
C LYS A 19 3.96 -3.58 8.73
N LEU A 20 4.01 -2.28 8.99
CA LEU A 20 4.28 -1.23 8.00
C LEU A 20 5.69 -0.69 8.21
N GLN A 21 5.99 -0.20 9.41
CA GLN A 21 7.30 0.35 9.70
C GLN A 21 8.36 -0.76 9.78
N GLY A 22 9.45 -0.63 9.03
CA GLY A 22 10.50 -1.64 8.98
C GLY A 22 10.03 -2.98 8.42
N TYR A 23 8.98 -3.01 7.58
CA TYR A 23 8.60 -4.22 6.87
C TYR A 23 9.58 -4.47 5.72
N VAL A 24 10.27 -5.61 5.78
CA VAL A 24 11.27 -6.04 4.80
C VAL A 24 10.79 -7.35 4.18
N PRO A 25 10.40 -7.36 2.88
CA PRO A 25 9.99 -8.57 2.19
C PRO A 25 11.18 -9.40 1.67
N ASN A 26 12.41 -8.89 1.76
CA ASN A 26 13.62 -9.55 1.28
C ASN A 26 14.44 -10.13 2.43
N HIS A 27 14.59 -11.46 2.47
CA HIS A 27 15.37 -12.14 3.50
C HIS A 27 16.88 -11.86 3.44
N SER A 28 17.39 -11.32 2.33
CA SER A 28 18.80 -10.91 2.20
C SER A 28 19.05 -9.43 2.54
N ASP A 29 18.03 -8.68 2.95
CA ASP A 29 18.14 -7.26 3.33
C ASP A 29 18.22 -7.10 4.85
N ASP A 30 19.32 -7.59 5.43
CA ASP A 30 19.55 -7.58 6.89
C ASP A 30 19.60 -6.16 7.48
N GLU A 31 20.02 -5.18 6.68
CA GLU A 31 20.10 -3.76 7.09
C GLU A 31 18.77 -3.01 6.91
N SER A 32 17.72 -3.68 6.42
CA SER A 32 16.41 -3.07 6.14
C SER A 32 16.50 -1.87 5.17
N ARG A 33 17.49 -1.88 4.27
CA ARG A 33 17.76 -0.80 3.32
C ARG A 33 16.53 -0.53 2.43
N TYR A 34 15.82 -1.58 2.05
CA TYR A 34 14.65 -1.54 1.17
C TYR A 34 13.34 -1.79 1.91
N ALA A 35 13.30 -1.56 3.23
CA ALA A 35 12.07 -1.61 4.01
C ALA A 35 10.99 -0.69 3.42
N PHE A 36 9.72 -1.03 3.66
CA PHE A 36 8.56 -0.33 3.10
C PHE A 36 8.60 1.20 3.31
N ASP A 37 8.93 1.64 4.52
CA ASP A 37 9.04 3.05 4.91
C ASP A 37 10.29 3.76 4.35
N GLN A 38 11.31 3.00 3.91
CA GLN A 38 12.55 3.54 3.35
C GLN A 38 12.48 3.77 1.84
N GLN A 39 11.51 3.15 1.15
CA GLN A 39 11.41 3.20 -0.32
C GLN A 39 11.42 4.61 -0.92
N PRO A 40 10.74 5.63 -0.38
CA PRO A 40 10.80 6.99 -0.92
C PRO A 40 12.22 7.58 -0.89
N THR A 41 12.93 7.38 0.22
CA THR A 41 14.32 7.83 0.39
C THR A 41 15.26 7.10 -0.57
N ILE A 42 15.08 5.79 -0.73
CA ILE A 42 15.88 4.99 -1.68
C ILE A 42 15.60 5.41 -3.14
N ALA A 43 14.35 5.74 -3.49
CA ALA A 43 14.02 6.24 -4.81
C ALA A 43 14.73 7.57 -5.10
N ALA A 44 14.73 8.51 -4.14
CA ALA A 44 15.48 9.76 -4.24
C ALA A 44 16.99 9.53 -4.41
N TRP A 45 17.55 8.58 -3.65
CA TRP A 45 18.96 8.20 -3.76
C TRP A 45 19.30 7.61 -5.13
N ASN A 46 18.43 6.76 -5.69
CA ASN A 46 18.60 6.18 -7.02
C ASN A 46 18.57 7.25 -8.12
N LEU A 47 17.68 8.26 -7.99
CA LEU A 47 17.65 9.39 -8.92
C LEU A 47 18.94 10.22 -8.84
N ALA A 48 19.50 10.41 -7.64
CA ALA A 48 20.80 11.06 -7.49
C ALA A 48 21.93 10.27 -8.16
N LYS A 49 21.87 8.92 -8.17
CA LYS A 49 22.81 8.09 -8.93
C LYS A 49 22.65 8.23 -10.44
N LEU A 50 21.40 8.27 -10.94
CA LEU A 50 21.13 8.53 -12.35
C LEU A 50 21.67 9.90 -12.77
N ARG A 51 21.46 10.93 -11.96
CA ARG A 51 22.01 12.27 -12.17
C ARG A 51 23.53 12.24 -12.35
N LEU A 52 24.25 11.55 -11.46
CA LEU A 52 25.71 11.45 -11.56
C LEU A 52 26.17 10.83 -12.88
N ALA A 53 25.45 9.82 -13.38
CA ALA A 53 25.75 9.18 -14.66
C ALA A 53 25.51 10.11 -15.88
N LEU A 54 24.61 11.09 -15.75
CA LEU A 54 24.25 12.04 -16.81
C LEU A 54 25.00 13.37 -16.74
N ASN A 55 25.71 13.63 -15.64
CA ASN A 55 26.28 14.95 -15.34
C ASN A 55 27.35 15.42 -16.33
N SER A 56 27.98 14.52 -17.10
CA SER A 56 28.93 14.87 -18.16
C SER A 56 28.28 15.05 -19.53
N LEU A 57 27.01 14.68 -19.69
CA LEU A 57 26.31 14.64 -20.98
C LEU A 57 25.33 15.78 -21.15
N ILE A 58 24.78 16.31 -20.05
CA ILE A 58 23.74 17.34 -20.07
C ILE A 58 23.93 18.33 -18.93
N ASP A 59 23.57 19.59 -19.18
CA ASP A 59 23.49 20.61 -18.15
C ASP A 59 22.31 20.34 -17.23
N LEU A 60 22.60 19.89 -16.02
CA LEU A 60 21.60 19.55 -15.01
C LEU A 60 21.38 20.72 -14.04
N PRO A 61 20.14 20.91 -13.53
CA PRO A 61 19.87 21.82 -12.42
C PRO A 61 20.76 21.55 -11.20
N LYS A 62 20.77 22.45 -10.21
CA LYS A 62 21.49 22.17 -8.96
C LYS A 62 20.89 20.94 -8.25
N PRO A 63 21.70 20.06 -7.63
CA PRO A 63 21.19 18.86 -6.96
C PRO A 63 20.08 19.12 -5.93
N ILE A 64 20.17 20.25 -5.22
CA ILE A 64 19.17 20.67 -4.23
C ILE A 64 17.78 20.91 -4.86
N THR A 65 17.76 21.42 -6.09
CA THR A 65 16.51 21.66 -6.83
C THR A 65 15.81 20.35 -7.18
N GLU A 66 16.55 19.36 -7.69
CA GLU A 66 15.96 18.05 -8.06
C GLU A 66 15.43 17.27 -6.85
N GLN A 67 16.14 17.30 -5.73
CA GLN A 67 15.66 16.68 -4.49
C GLN A 67 14.38 17.35 -4.00
N TYR A 68 14.32 18.67 -4.06
CA TYR A 68 13.12 19.42 -3.72
C TYR A 68 11.94 19.03 -4.63
N GLU A 69 12.16 18.99 -5.95
CA GLU A 69 11.13 18.59 -6.91
C GLU A 69 10.63 17.16 -6.69
N PHE A 70 11.54 16.21 -6.42
CA PHE A 70 11.16 14.83 -6.09
C PHE A 70 10.21 14.79 -4.89
N TRP A 71 10.58 15.42 -3.78
CA TRP A 71 9.77 15.40 -2.56
C TRP A 71 8.47 16.17 -2.73
N LEU A 72 8.47 17.27 -3.49
CA LEU A 72 7.26 18.02 -3.82
C LEU A 72 6.27 17.13 -4.57
N HIS A 73 6.72 16.45 -5.63
CA HIS A 73 5.88 15.55 -6.43
C HIS A 73 5.42 14.32 -5.67
N PHE A 74 6.33 13.68 -4.90
CA PHE A 74 6.03 12.53 -4.06
C PHE A 74 4.96 12.89 -3.02
N ASN A 75 5.19 13.93 -2.20
CA ASN A 75 4.28 14.32 -1.13
C ASN A 75 2.91 14.73 -1.66
N ARG A 76 2.87 15.49 -2.77
CA ARG A 76 1.61 15.90 -3.40
C ARG A 76 0.81 14.69 -3.90
N THR A 77 1.48 13.72 -4.50
CA THR A 77 0.83 12.52 -5.04
C THR A 77 0.36 11.62 -3.91
N TYR A 78 1.21 11.39 -2.90
CA TYR A 78 0.90 10.60 -1.73
C TYR A 78 -0.31 11.16 -0.96
N ASP A 79 -0.30 12.46 -0.63
CA ASP A 79 -1.44 13.15 0.00
C ASP A 79 -2.75 12.92 -0.78
N LYS A 80 -2.72 13.15 -2.09
CA LYS A 80 -3.88 12.97 -2.96
C LYS A 80 -4.42 11.53 -2.91
N LEU A 81 -3.54 10.53 -2.94
CA LEU A 81 -3.93 9.13 -2.88
C LEU A 81 -4.50 8.76 -1.50
N MET A 82 -3.83 9.18 -0.42
CA MET A 82 -4.27 8.88 0.95
C MET A 82 -5.61 9.53 1.29
N ARG A 83 -5.86 10.78 0.87
CA ARG A 83 -7.17 11.43 1.04
C ARG A 83 -8.30 10.69 0.31
N LYS A 84 -8.02 10.17 -0.89
CA LYS A 84 -8.99 9.32 -1.61
C LYS A 84 -9.27 8.02 -0.86
N LYS A 85 -8.26 7.39 -0.25
CA LYS A 85 -8.45 6.19 0.60
C LYS A 85 -9.33 6.47 1.81
N LEU A 86 -9.25 7.69 2.37
CA LEU A 86 -10.11 8.20 3.45
C LEU A 86 -11.52 8.63 2.99
N GLY A 87 -11.77 8.69 1.67
CA GLY A 87 -13.05 9.11 1.10
C GLY A 87 -13.28 10.63 1.05
N LEU A 88 -12.23 11.45 1.21
CA LEU A 88 -12.26 12.91 1.16
C LEU A 88 -12.25 13.42 -0.27
N THR A 89 -12.98 14.50 -0.57
CA THR A 89 -13.17 15.00 -1.94
C THR A 89 -12.36 16.24 -2.26
N TYR A 90 -12.19 17.12 -1.28
CA TYR A 90 -11.35 18.30 -1.40
C TYR A 90 -10.22 18.26 -0.36
N TYR A 91 -9.27 19.17 -0.52
CA TYR A 91 -8.09 19.25 0.33
C TYR A 91 -8.35 20.17 1.52
N MET A 92 -7.96 19.71 2.71
CA MET A 92 -7.72 20.56 3.88
C MET A 92 -6.30 20.29 4.41
N GLN A 93 -5.64 21.32 4.95
CA GLN A 93 -4.28 21.19 5.48
C GLN A 93 -4.17 20.14 6.60
N SER A 94 -5.24 19.98 7.40
CA SER A 94 -5.32 19.00 8.48
C SER A 94 -5.44 17.54 8.01
N ASP A 95 -5.70 17.30 6.72
CA ASP A 95 -5.87 15.94 6.18
C ASP A 95 -4.58 15.12 6.26
N LYS A 96 -3.42 15.79 6.24
CA LYS A 96 -2.12 15.15 6.38
C LYS A 96 -2.01 14.36 7.67
N TRP A 97 -2.37 14.98 8.78
CA TRP A 97 -2.35 14.34 10.09
C TRP A 97 -3.26 13.11 10.13
N LEU A 98 -4.43 13.14 9.48
CA LEU A 98 -5.35 12.01 9.46
C LEU A 98 -4.74 10.76 8.84
N TYR A 99 -4.07 10.86 7.68
CA TYR A 99 -3.51 9.67 7.07
C TYR A 99 -2.19 9.23 7.71
N GLU A 100 -1.40 10.14 8.25
CA GLU A 100 -0.17 9.78 8.97
C GLU A 100 -0.50 9.07 10.29
N GLU A 101 -1.44 9.61 11.05
CA GLU A 101 -1.82 9.05 12.34
C GLU A 101 -2.52 7.71 12.18
N ILE A 102 -3.41 7.54 11.20
CA ILE A 102 -4.02 6.22 11.01
C ILE A 102 -3.00 5.17 10.62
N ILE A 103 -2.03 5.47 9.75
CA ILE A 103 -0.96 4.52 9.40
C ILE A 103 -0.18 4.11 10.65
N ARG A 104 0.19 5.08 11.50
CA ARG A 104 0.86 4.81 12.78
C ARG A 104 0.03 3.90 13.69
N LEU A 105 -1.28 4.15 13.77
CA LEU A 105 -2.19 3.34 14.59
C LEU A 105 -2.40 1.93 14.03
N LEU A 106 -2.45 1.76 12.71
CA LEU A 106 -2.53 0.44 12.08
C LEU A 106 -1.29 -0.39 12.40
N ASP A 107 -0.10 0.21 12.34
CA ASP A 107 1.15 -0.45 12.70
C ASP A 107 1.19 -0.79 14.21
N LEU A 108 0.83 0.16 15.08
CA LEU A 108 0.81 -0.01 16.54
C LEU A 108 -0.11 -1.13 17.00
N TYR A 109 -1.30 -1.24 16.39
CA TYR A 109 -2.30 -2.25 16.77
C TYR A 109 -2.27 -3.49 15.87
N HIS A 110 -1.28 -3.60 14.97
CA HIS A 110 -1.15 -4.70 14.01
C HIS A 110 -2.45 -4.96 13.22
N ILE A 111 -3.12 -3.90 12.80
CA ILE A 111 -4.35 -3.97 12.01
C ILE A 111 -3.98 -4.12 10.53
N ASP A 112 -4.62 -5.06 9.84
CA ASP A 112 -4.37 -5.32 8.43
C ASP A 112 -4.64 -4.08 7.56
N TYR A 113 -3.60 -3.62 6.86
CA TYR A 113 -3.62 -2.39 6.08
C TYR A 113 -4.73 -2.40 5.03
N THR A 114 -4.77 -3.42 4.18
CA THR A 114 -5.72 -3.50 3.06
C THR A 114 -7.16 -3.59 3.56
N ARG A 115 -7.42 -4.48 4.53
CA ARG A 115 -8.76 -4.67 5.10
C ARG A 115 -9.27 -3.42 5.80
N PHE A 116 -8.42 -2.71 6.54
CA PHE A 116 -8.83 -1.47 7.19
C PHE A 116 -9.41 -0.46 6.19
N TRP A 117 -8.69 -0.21 5.08
CA TRP A 117 -9.15 0.75 4.08
C TRP A 117 -10.44 0.30 3.39
N ARG A 118 -10.61 -1.00 3.16
CA ARG A 118 -11.83 -1.55 2.57
C ARG A 118 -13.02 -1.41 3.52
N GLN A 119 -12.83 -1.77 4.80
CA GLN A 119 -13.85 -1.72 5.84
C GLN A 119 -14.25 -0.29 6.23
N LEU A 120 -13.32 0.67 6.14
CA LEU A 120 -13.60 2.09 6.39
C LEU A 120 -14.68 2.65 5.45
N ALA A 121 -14.82 2.10 4.24
CA ALA A 121 -15.86 2.50 3.29
C ALA A 121 -17.28 2.17 3.78
N ASP A 122 -17.40 1.16 4.63
CA ASP A 122 -18.66 0.72 5.26
C ASP A 122 -18.85 1.32 6.67
N ASP A 123 -17.92 2.18 7.12
CA ASP A 123 -17.81 2.69 8.48
C ASP A 123 -17.59 1.58 9.52
N ILE A 124 -16.90 0.53 9.13
CA ILE A 124 -16.44 -0.53 10.05
C ILE A 124 -15.02 -0.15 10.50
N ILE A 125 -14.90 0.32 11.74
CA ILE A 125 -13.63 0.77 12.35
C ILE A 125 -13.30 -0.13 13.55
N PRO A 126 -12.07 -0.65 13.70
CA PRO A 126 -11.65 -1.41 14.88
C PRO A 126 -11.79 -0.63 16.19
N ILE A 127 -12.10 -1.30 17.30
CA ILE A 127 -12.36 -0.66 18.60
C ILE A 127 -11.14 0.11 19.13
N GLU A 128 -9.95 -0.39 18.85
CA GLU A 128 -8.66 0.21 19.20
C GLU A 128 -8.54 1.61 18.58
N ILE A 129 -8.98 1.75 17.32
CA ILE A 129 -9.00 3.00 16.57
C ILE A 129 -10.14 3.92 17.02
N GLN A 130 -11.32 3.36 17.30
CA GLN A 130 -12.47 4.15 17.77
C GLN A 130 -12.17 4.87 19.10
N LYS A 131 -11.32 4.29 19.94
CA LYS A 131 -10.86 4.89 21.22
C LYS A 131 -9.83 6.00 21.04
N GLN A 132 -9.26 6.17 19.84
CA GLN A 132 -8.25 7.20 19.59
C GLN A 132 -8.88 8.54 19.24
N HIS A 133 -8.15 9.62 19.54
CA HIS A 133 -8.50 10.98 19.11
C HIS A 133 -8.69 11.06 17.58
N TRP A 134 -7.94 10.25 16.82
CA TRP A 134 -8.08 10.13 15.38
C TRP A 134 -9.53 9.97 14.91
N TYR A 135 -10.32 9.12 15.59
CA TYR A 135 -11.67 8.81 15.13
C TYR A 135 -12.63 10.00 15.26
N SER A 136 -12.52 10.79 16.34
CA SER A 136 -13.36 11.99 16.50
C SER A 136 -13.00 13.05 15.46
N VAL A 137 -11.71 13.27 15.19
CA VAL A 137 -11.24 14.20 14.16
C VAL A 137 -11.66 13.73 12.76
N TYR A 138 -11.54 12.43 12.46
CA TYR A 138 -11.97 11.88 11.17
C TYR A 138 -13.46 12.10 10.94
N LYS A 139 -14.31 11.85 11.94
CA LYS A 139 -15.75 12.12 11.85
C LYS A 139 -16.06 13.61 11.62
N GLN A 140 -15.40 14.51 12.34
CA GLN A 140 -15.56 15.95 12.14
C GLN A 140 -15.12 16.36 10.73
N ARG A 141 -14.01 15.80 10.24
CA ARG A 141 -13.52 16.06 8.88
C ARG A 141 -14.47 15.53 7.81
N LEU A 142 -15.08 14.37 8.02
CA LEU A 142 -16.14 13.85 7.14
C LEU A 142 -17.39 14.74 7.19
N ALA A 143 -17.76 15.28 8.35
CA ALA A 143 -18.90 16.18 8.46
C ALA A 143 -18.68 17.51 7.70
N SER A 144 -17.43 18.00 7.61
CA SER A 144 -17.11 19.22 6.84
C SER A 144 -17.25 19.03 5.34
N GLU A 145 -17.18 17.78 4.84
CA GLU A 145 -17.44 17.46 3.43
C GLU A 145 -18.91 17.73 3.03
N GLY A 146 -19.81 17.94 3.99
CA GLY A 146 -21.24 18.05 3.77
C GLY A 146 -21.91 16.68 3.66
N SER A 147 -23.22 16.67 3.43
CA SER A 147 -24.01 15.43 3.38
C SER A 147 -23.77 14.71 2.05
N TYR A 148 -22.65 14.00 1.93
CA TYR A 148 -22.47 12.99 0.90
C TYR A 148 -23.28 11.75 1.28
N ALA A 149 -24.19 11.32 0.41
CA ALA A 149 -24.89 10.05 0.60
C ALA A 149 -23.84 8.96 0.87
N LYS A 150 -23.94 8.27 2.02
CA LYS A 150 -23.00 7.22 2.46
C LYS A 150 -22.65 6.24 1.33
N LYS A 151 -23.65 5.90 0.49
CA LYS A 151 -23.51 5.08 -0.71
C LYS A 151 -22.46 5.62 -1.71
N ILE A 152 -22.49 6.91 -2.03
CA ILE A 152 -21.55 7.55 -2.98
C ILE A 152 -20.12 7.53 -2.40
N ARG A 153 -19.95 7.86 -1.11
CA ARG A 153 -18.63 7.79 -0.46
C ARG A 153 -18.08 6.37 -0.54
N ARG A 154 -18.89 5.37 -0.17
CA ARG A 154 -18.55 3.95 -0.24
C ARG A 154 -18.09 3.53 -1.63
N GLU A 155 -18.87 3.86 -2.67
CA GLU A 155 -18.53 3.52 -4.06
C GLU A 155 -17.19 4.14 -4.49
N ARG A 156 -16.92 5.41 -4.14
CA ARG A 156 -15.63 6.06 -4.44
C ARG A 156 -14.48 5.38 -3.71
N MET A 157 -14.64 5.07 -2.43
CA MET A 157 -13.61 4.39 -1.64
C MET A 157 -13.33 2.99 -2.17
N ASN A 158 -14.37 2.22 -2.52
CA ASN A 158 -14.21 0.85 -3.04
C ASN A 158 -13.47 0.79 -4.38
N ARG A 159 -13.50 1.87 -5.19
CA ARG A 159 -12.69 1.99 -6.42
C ARG A 159 -11.21 2.30 -6.18
N ILE A 160 -10.85 2.70 -4.96
CA ILE A 160 -9.49 3.10 -4.58
C ILE A 160 -8.86 2.11 -3.59
N ASN A 161 -9.68 1.50 -2.74
CA ASN A 161 -9.29 0.55 -1.71
C ASN A 161 -9.60 -0.87 -2.21
N PRO A 162 -8.58 -1.62 -2.64
CA PRO A 162 -8.79 -2.98 -3.12
C PRO A 162 -9.32 -3.86 -1.99
N LYS A 163 -10.16 -4.83 -2.36
CA LYS A 163 -10.61 -5.90 -1.47
C LYS A 163 -9.59 -7.04 -1.43
N TYR A 164 -8.88 -7.26 -2.53
CA TYR A 164 -7.93 -8.37 -2.70
C TYR A 164 -6.55 -7.83 -3.08
N ILE A 165 -5.51 -8.42 -2.47
CA ILE A 165 -4.10 -8.21 -2.79
C ILE A 165 -3.41 -9.57 -2.87
N LEU A 166 -2.29 -9.66 -3.58
CA LEU A 166 -1.49 -10.88 -3.63
C LEU A 166 -0.68 -11.02 -2.33
N ARG A 167 -1.31 -11.56 -1.29
CA ARG A 167 -0.62 -11.85 -0.01
C ARG A 167 0.42 -12.96 -0.22
N ASN A 168 1.49 -12.94 0.57
CA ASN A 168 2.61 -13.86 0.36
C ASN A 168 2.20 -15.34 0.42
N TYR A 169 1.28 -15.68 1.34
CA TYR A 169 0.78 -17.05 1.47
C TYR A 169 0.04 -17.53 0.23
N MET A 170 -0.68 -16.64 -0.48
CA MET A 170 -1.45 -17.00 -1.68
C MET A 170 -0.50 -17.48 -2.77
N ALA A 171 0.56 -16.70 -3.02
CA ALA A 171 1.58 -17.11 -3.97
C ALA A 171 2.29 -18.41 -3.54
N HIS A 172 2.62 -18.54 -2.25
CA HIS A 172 3.24 -19.77 -1.72
C HIS A 172 2.38 -21.02 -1.96
N VAL A 173 1.07 -20.94 -1.68
CA VAL A 173 0.13 -22.05 -1.92
C VAL A 173 0.03 -22.35 -3.43
N ALA A 174 -0.07 -21.31 -4.27
CA ALA A 174 -0.15 -21.48 -5.72
C ALA A 174 1.12 -22.12 -6.29
N ILE A 175 2.31 -21.69 -5.86
CA ILE A 175 3.59 -22.27 -6.25
C ILE A 175 3.66 -23.75 -5.84
N GLY A 176 3.31 -24.06 -4.59
CA GLY A 176 3.36 -25.43 -4.08
C GLY A 176 2.42 -26.40 -4.80
N LYS A 177 1.27 -25.92 -5.28
CA LYS A 177 0.36 -26.73 -6.14
C LYS A 177 0.91 -26.86 -7.56
N ALA A 178 1.40 -25.77 -8.15
CA ALA A 178 1.96 -25.77 -9.50
C ALA A 178 3.17 -26.71 -9.64
N GLN A 179 4.03 -26.80 -8.62
CA GLN A 179 5.15 -27.75 -8.57
C GLN A 179 4.71 -29.22 -8.62
N LYS A 180 3.47 -29.52 -8.24
CA LYS A 180 2.85 -30.85 -8.32
C LYS A 180 2.04 -31.04 -9.61
N GLY A 181 2.08 -30.08 -10.54
CA GLY A 181 1.32 -30.08 -11.78
C GLY A 181 -0.11 -29.56 -11.67
N ASP A 182 -0.54 -29.05 -10.51
CA ASP A 182 -1.87 -28.46 -10.32
C ASP A 182 -1.82 -26.93 -10.42
N PHE A 183 -2.34 -26.37 -11.53
CA PHE A 183 -2.35 -24.94 -11.80
C PHE A 183 -3.65 -24.23 -11.40
N ASN A 184 -4.63 -24.94 -10.84
CA ASN A 184 -5.96 -24.37 -10.57
C ASN A 184 -5.92 -23.15 -9.62
N GLU A 185 -5.02 -23.16 -8.63
CA GLU A 185 -4.85 -22.04 -7.70
C GLU A 185 -4.23 -20.82 -8.38
N LEU A 186 -3.27 -21.03 -9.28
CA LEU A 186 -2.66 -19.96 -10.06
C LEU A 186 -3.72 -19.28 -10.93
N ASP A 187 -4.53 -20.05 -11.65
CA ASP A 187 -5.60 -19.54 -12.49
C ASP A 187 -6.66 -18.78 -11.67
N ARG A 188 -7.00 -19.30 -10.49
CA ARG A 188 -7.93 -18.65 -9.57
C ARG A 188 -7.39 -17.30 -9.07
N LEU A 189 -6.13 -17.24 -8.65
CA LEU A 189 -5.51 -15.98 -8.23
C LEU A 189 -5.39 -14.98 -9.38
N LEU A 190 -5.06 -15.44 -10.59
CA LEU A 190 -5.00 -14.58 -11.77
C LEU A 190 -6.38 -13.99 -12.10
N HIS A 191 -7.45 -14.78 -12.00
CA HIS A 191 -8.81 -14.30 -12.16
C HIS A 191 -9.17 -13.26 -11.08
N LEU A 192 -8.92 -13.58 -9.81
CA LEU A 192 -9.20 -12.72 -8.66
C LEU A 192 -8.54 -11.33 -8.82
N LEU A 193 -7.25 -11.32 -9.13
CA LEU A 193 -6.40 -10.12 -9.14
C LEU A 193 -6.55 -9.26 -10.40
N ARG A 194 -7.32 -9.70 -11.40
CA ARG A 194 -7.78 -8.84 -12.51
C ARG A 194 -8.85 -7.83 -12.05
N HIS A 195 -9.58 -8.17 -11.00
CA HIS A 195 -10.69 -7.38 -10.47
C HIS A 195 -10.57 -7.15 -8.95
N PRO A 196 -9.41 -6.63 -8.45
CA PRO A 196 -9.10 -6.63 -7.03
C PRO A 196 -9.97 -5.67 -6.20
N TYR A 197 -10.69 -4.76 -6.85
CA TYR A 197 -11.59 -3.78 -6.22
C TYR A 197 -13.05 -4.26 -6.15
N ASP A 198 -13.41 -5.22 -7.00
CA ASP A 198 -14.79 -5.68 -7.17
C ASP A 198 -15.20 -6.65 -6.04
N GLU A 199 -16.50 -6.75 -5.80
CA GLU A 199 -17.03 -7.80 -4.92
C GLU A 199 -17.04 -9.13 -5.68
N GLN A 200 -16.38 -10.15 -5.13
CA GLN A 200 -16.35 -11.50 -5.68
C GLN A 200 -16.79 -12.49 -4.58
N PRO A 201 -18.11 -12.73 -4.41
CA PRO A 201 -18.66 -13.48 -3.26
C PRO A 201 -18.03 -14.86 -3.06
N ASP A 202 -17.79 -15.59 -4.15
CA ASP A 202 -17.18 -16.93 -4.13
C ASP A 202 -15.69 -16.93 -3.76
N MET A 203 -15.08 -15.74 -3.67
CA MET A 203 -13.66 -15.55 -3.35
C MET A 203 -13.46 -14.72 -2.07
N ASN A 204 -14.49 -14.58 -1.23
CA ASN A 204 -14.43 -13.80 0.02
C ASN A 204 -13.32 -14.25 0.99
N ASP A 205 -12.93 -15.53 0.95
CA ASP A 205 -11.85 -16.05 1.79
C ASP A 205 -10.49 -15.40 1.48
N TYR A 206 -10.24 -15.01 0.23
CA TYR A 206 -9.02 -14.29 -0.16
C TYR A 206 -8.97 -12.85 0.36
N ALA A 207 -10.07 -12.31 0.88
CA ALA A 207 -10.07 -10.98 1.53
C ALA A 207 -9.63 -11.05 3.01
N GLN A 208 -9.49 -12.25 3.58
CA GLN A 208 -9.08 -12.41 4.97
C GLN A 208 -7.58 -12.09 5.17
N VAL A 209 -7.18 -11.98 6.44
CA VAL A 209 -5.76 -11.88 6.81
C VAL A 209 -5.02 -13.17 6.47
N SER A 210 -3.71 -13.09 6.27
CA SER A 210 -2.88 -14.29 6.21
C SER A 210 -3.10 -15.19 7.43
N PRO A 211 -3.18 -16.52 7.24
CA PRO A 211 -3.27 -17.46 8.34
C PRO A 211 -1.99 -17.43 9.19
N GLU A 212 -2.08 -17.81 10.47
CA GLU A 212 -0.96 -17.70 11.43
C GLU A 212 0.33 -18.37 10.95
N TRP A 213 0.24 -19.55 10.35
CA TRP A 213 1.40 -20.28 9.82
C TRP A 213 2.14 -19.52 8.72
N ALA A 214 1.47 -18.58 8.04
CA ALA A 214 1.99 -17.90 6.87
C ALA A 214 2.59 -16.52 7.15
N LYS A 215 2.49 -15.99 8.37
CA LYS A 215 2.93 -14.62 8.71
C LYS A 215 4.42 -14.35 8.44
N LYS A 216 5.24 -15.40 8.38
CA LYS A 216 6.70 -15.30 8.14
C LYS A 216 7.10 -15.70 6.72
N ILE A 217 6.13 -15.97 5.83
CA ILE A 217 6.44 -16.38 4.46
C ILE A 217 6.95 -15.19 3.67
N ILE A 218 8.12 -15.39 3.10
CA ILE A 218 8.74 -14.53 2.11
C ILE A 218 8.74 -15.30 0.79
N ILE A 219 8.31 -14.65 -0.29
CA ILE A 219 8.43 -15.21 -1.63
C ILE A 219 9.84 -14.88 -2.13
N SER A 220 10.56 -15.88 -2.64
CA SER A 220 11.87 -15.70 -3.26
C SER A 220 11.92 -16.49 -4.56
N CYS A 221 12.52 -15.92 -5.59
CA CYS A 221 12.78 -16.62 -6.87
C CYS A 221 13.98 -17.59 -6.77
N SER A 222 14.78 -17.48 -5.70
CA SER A 222 15.86 -18.40 -5.37
C SER A 222 15.45 -19.22 -4.14
N SER A 223 14.99 -20.44 -4.36
CA SER A 223 14.78 -21.48 -3.35
C SER A 223 15.28 -22.80 -3.91
#